data_AF-A0A353F768-F1
#
_entry.id   AF-A0A353F768-F1
#
_cell.length_a   1.000
_cell.length_b   1.000
_cell.length_c   1.000
_cell.angle_alpha   90.00
_cell.angle_beta   90.00
_cell.angle_gamma   90.00
#
_symmetry.space_group_name_H-M   'P 1'
#
loop_
_entity.id
_entity.type
_entity.pdbx_description
1 polymer ?
#
loop_
_entity_poly.entity_id
_entity_poly.type
_entity_poly.pdbx_seq_one_letter_code
_entity_poly.pdbx_strand_id
1 'polypeptide(L)'
;MKSYPIEIKAKLAIAIFVVSILGFKQVWADTSINRPNVLFIAVDDLNDWVGCLGGHPQARTPNIDRLASRGVLFEQAYCSSPLCNPSRMATMTGLRASTIGVWGNGGTHDRPGATSWFRDKPEFRDWVTIPQYFRQHGYRAVTGGKIFHQAHGKFSDPLSWDHQYSTKTGTPFPGNGLRLLHGMSDEFTLDYYKDWADWMPLAISEEETADWETAEGAAAFLRRDHEKPFFLACGIFRPHLRWYAPQKYFDMHPLGEIELPVTLENDLNDVPPRGRRQTGGSQAFSVIQEHDEWKHAVQGYLASCSFADACVGVVLDALEKSEHADNTIVVFWGDHGFHIGEKNRISKLTLWEDGAKTPLIISSPDSGAVQGKRCKQPVSLIDLYPTLVELCGLPKRDGLDGRSLVPLLRLPESEWETPAVISHRDDHAVRSKQWHYISYADGGEELYDAAKDPHQWKNLANDQRFADAKTRLKKWLPQNTQHVKAPKVKQDVRKRPNVVVLLADDLGSKDLGCYGGPVKTPVLDDLAAKGVRFTDFHAGAAICSPSRATLLTGRQHLRTGIYGVLQDHMHDMHLLKREVTIAEVLQQAGYGT
;
A
#
# COMPACT_ATOMS: atom_id res chain seq x y z
N MET A 1 66.15 4.63 -77.15
CA MET A 1 67.08 5.70 -76.74
C MET A 1 67.33 5.57 -75.25
N LYS A 2 68.61 5.63 -74.86
CA LYS A 2 69.10 5.68 -73.47
C LYS A 2 68.55 6.92 -72.75
N SER A 3 68.26 6.82 -71.45
CA SER A 3 68.98 7.49 -70.34
C SER A 3 68.07 7.72 -69.12
N TYR A 4 68.54 7.24 -67.96
CA TYR A 4 68.07 7.57 -66.60
C TYR A 4 68.31 9.06 -66.27
N PRO A 5 67.69 9.60 -65.20
CA PRO A 5 68.43 9.65 -63.94
C PRO A 5 67.63 9.30 -62.67
N ILE A 6 68.43 9.01 -61.65
CA ILE A 6 68.20 8.61 -60.26
C ILE A 6 68.13 9.86 -59.37
N GLU A 7 67.38 9.84 -58.25
CA GLU A 7 67.78 10.30 -56.88
C GLU A 7 66.60 10.20 -55.89
N ILE A 8 66.52 9.19 -55.00
CA ILE A 8 66.98 9.06 -53.59
C ILE A 8 66.48 10.15 -52.60
N LYS A 9 65.79 9.67 -51.54
CA LYS A 9 65.84 10.02 -50.08
C LYS A 9 64.40 10.09 -49.52
N ALA A 10 64.00 9.50 -48.40
CA ALA A 10 64.72 9.05 -47.22
C ALA A 10 63.96 7.91 -46.50
N LYS A 11 64.70 7.09 -45.75
CA LYS A 11 64.17 6.17 -44.75
C LYS A 11 63.64 6.97 -43.56
N LEU A 12 62.41 6.71 -43.13
CA LEU A 12 61.99 6.96 -41.75
C LEU A 12 61.70 5.61 -41.09
N ALA A 13 62.54 5.26 -40.13
CA ALA A 13 62.31 4.13 -39.24
C ALA A 13 61.11 4.46 -38.33
N ILE A 14 60.03 3.71 -38.45
CA ILE A 14 58.97 3.70 -37.44
C ILE A 14 59.40 2.65 -36.41
N ALA A 15 59.90 3.13 -35.27
CA ALA A 15 60.00 2.33 -34.06
C ALA A 15 58.57 2.02 -33.61
N ILE A 16 58.15 0.76 -33.74
CA ILE A 16 56.91 0.28 -33.15
C ILE A 16 57.16 0.17 -31.64
N PHE A 17 56.70 1.19 -30.91
CA PHE A 17 56.56 1.10 -29.47
C PHE A 17 55.34 0.21 -29.21
N VAL A 18 55.57 -1.09 -29.01
CA VAL A 18 54.56 -1.98 -28.44
C VAL A 18 54.43 -1.56 -26.98
N VAL A 19 53.54 -0.60 -26.70
CA VAL A 19 52.99 -0.45 -25.36
C VAL A 19 52.16 -1.72 -25.13
N SER A 20 52.75 -2.68 -24.44
CA SER A 20 52.01 -3.74 -23.79
C SER A 20 51.10 -3.07 -22.76
N ILE A 21 49.90 -2.68 -23.19
CA ILE A 21 48.79 -2.43 -22.28
C ILE A 21 48.44 -3.81 -21.73
N LEU A 22 49.15 -4.20 -20.66
CA LEU A 22 48.63 -5.13 -19.67
C LEU A 22 47.33 -4.50 -19.20
N GLY A 23 46.24 -4.86 -19.89
CA GLY A 23 44.90 -4.55 -19.47
C GLY A 23 44.73 -5.20 -18.11
N PHE A 24 44.97 -4.42 -17.06
CA PHE A 24 44.27 -4.60 -15.81
C PHE A 24 42.79 -4.57 -16.19
N LYS A 25 42.21 -5.75 -16.43
CA LYS A 25 40.80 -5.96 -16.16
C LYS A 25 40.66 -5.71 -14.67
N GLN A 26 40.48 -4.44 -14.34
CA GLN A 26 39.82 -4.06 -13.13
C GLN A 26 38.47 -4.74 -13.26
N VAL A 27 38.35 -5.91 -12.63
CA VAL A 27 37.07 -6.48 -12.29
C VAL A 27 36.50 -5.43 -11.35
N TRP A 28 35.77 -4.48 -11.92
CA TRP A 28 34.70 -3.83 -11.19
C TRP A 28 33.83 -5.02 -10.82
N ALA A 29 34.01 -5.53 -9.60
CA ALA A 29 32.90 -6.17 -8.93
C ALA A 29 31.80 -5.13 -9.05
N ASP A 30 30.85 -5.38 -9.95
CA ASP A 30 29.55 -4.79 -9.82
C ASP A 30 29.10 -5.30 -8.46
N THR A 31 29.39 -4.53 -7.41
CA THR A 31 28.57 -4.54 -6.23
C THR A 31 27.24 -3.99 -6.72
N SER A 32 26.51 -4.82 -7.47
CA SER A 32 25.08 -4.69 -7.57
C SER A 32 24.67 -4.67 -6.12
N ILE A 33 24.26 -3.49 -5.66
CA ILE A 33 23.57 -3.39 -4.38
C ILE A 33 22.37 -4.30 -4.61
N ASN A 34 22.43 -5.53 -4.11
CA ASN A 34 21.38 -6.51 -4.31
C ASN A 34 20.18 -5.96 -3.54
N ARG A 35 19.32 -5.25 -4.27
CA ARG A 35 18.19 -4.55 -3.70
C ARG A 35 17.14 -5.60 -3.37
N PRO A 36 16.76 -5.76 -2.09
CA PRO A 36 15.80 -6.78 -1.72
C PRO A 36 14.43 -6.46 -2.32
N ASN A 37 13.70 -7.49 -2.70
CA ASN A 37 12.29 -7.40 -3.01
C ASN A 37 11.48 -7.08 -1.76
N VAL A 38 10.25 -6.61 -1.94
CA VAL A 38 9.30 -6.40 -0.85
C VAL A 38 8.02 -7.16 -1.14
N LEU A 39 7.63 -8.05 -0.23
CA LEU A 39 6.30 -8.64 -0.13
C LEU A 39 5.54 -7.93 1.01
N PHE A 40 4.45 -7.25 0.67
CA PHE A 40 3.71 -6.38 1.56
C PHE A 40 2.27 -6.88 1.71
N ILE A 41 2.04 -7.66 2.77
CA ILE A 41 0.77 -8.35 3.04
C ILE A 41 -0.04 -7.53 4.04
N ALA A 42 -1.23 -7.08 3.60
CA ALA A 42 -2.18 -6.35 4.43
C ALA A 42 -3.39 -7.22 4.75
N VAL A 43 -3.87 -7.21 5.99
CA VAL A 43 -5.11 -7.89 6.40
C VAL A 43 -6.07 -6.90 7.03
N ASP A 44 -7.30 -6.84 6.53
CA ASP A 44 -8.28 -5.79 6.88
C ASP A 44 -9.08 -6.13 8.15
N ASP A 45 -9.22 -5.17 9.07
CA ASP A 45 -9.93 -5.31 10.36
C ASP A 45 -9.36 -6.42 11.29
N LEU A 46 -8.09 -6.82 11.11
CA LEU A 46 -7.43 -7.81 11.97
C LEU A 46 -6.92 -7.17 13.27
N ASN A 47 -7.51 -7.57 14.40
CA ASN A 47 -7.05 -7.22 15.74
C ASN A 47 -5.94 -8.18 16.24
N ASP A 48 -5.71 -8.24 17.55
CA ASP A 48 -4.68 -9.11 18.14
C ASP A 48 -5.14 -10.56 18.43
N TRP A 49 -6.28 -11.00 17.87
CA TRP A 49 -6.73 -12.40 17.84
C TRP A 49 -5.93 -13.20 16.81
N VAL A 50 -4.61 -13.17 16.99
CA VAL A 50 -3.57 -13.84 16.23
C VAL A 50 -2.75 -14.63 17.24
N GLY A 51 -2.46 -15.90 16.97
CA GLY A 51 -1.85 -16.83 17.92
C GLY A 51 -0.58 -16.29 18.60
N CYS A 52 0.33 -15.69 17.81
CA CYS A 52 1.56 -15.10 18.32
C CYS A 52 1.37 -13.83 19.18
N LEU A 53 0.22 -13.15 19.10
CA LEU A 53 -0.14 -12.00 19.93
C LEU A 53 -0.96 -12.37 21.16
N GLY A 54 -1.73 -13.47 21.10
CA GLY A 54 -2.44 -14.02 22.24
C GLY A 54 -3.64 -13.18 22.73
N GLY A 55 -4.24 -12.35 21.87
CA GLY A 55 -5.42 -11.55 22.24
C GLY A 55 -6.67 -12.38 22.53
N HIS A 56 -6.79 -13.56 21.91
CA HIS A 56 -7.84 -14.54 22.20
C HIS A 56 -7.25 -15.95 22.25
N PRO A 57 -7.54 -16.78 23.27
CA PRO A 57 -6.91 -18.09 23.45
C PRO A 57 -7.27 -19.09 22.34
N GLN A 58 -8.40 -18.88 21.67
CA GLN A 58 -8.89 -19.76 20.60
C GLN A 58 -8.49 -19.31 19.19
N ALA A 59 -7.70 -18.22 19.05
CA ALA A 59 -7.20 -17.79 17.75
C ALA A 59 -6.29 -18.86 17.12
N ARG A 60 -6.57 -19.25 15.88
CA ARG A 60 -5.79 -20.26 15.13
C ARG A 60 -5.24 -19.64 13.85
N THR A 61 -3.99 -19.19 13.92
CA THR A 61 -3.27 -18.51 12.82
C THR A 61 -1.83 -19.06 12.61
N PRO A 62 -1.68 -20.36 12.30
CA PRO A 62 -0.37 -20.99 12.23
C PRO A 62 0.58 -20.41 11.17
N ASN A 63 0.08 -19.83 10.07
CA ASN A 63 0.94 -19.25 9.03
C ASN A 63 1.50 -17.89 9.44
N ILE A 64 0.69 -17.06 10.09
CA ILE A 64 1.12 -15.78 10.66
C ILE A 64 2.10 -16.04 11.81
N ASP A 65 1.83 -17.05 12.65
CA ASP A 65 2.74 -17.45 13.74
C ASP A 65 4.08 -17.95 13.20
N ARG A 66 4.05 -18.71 12.09
CA ARG A 66 5.25 -19.14 11.38
C ARG A 66 6.04 -17.96 10.82
N LEU A 67 5.39 -16.93 10.27
CA LEU A 67 6.07 -15.70 9.86
C LEU A 67 6.68 -14.96 11.06
N ALA A 68 5.96 -14.86 12.17
CA ALA A 68 6.48 -14.26 13.41
C ALA A 68 7.74 -14.98 13.92
N SER A 69 7.82 -16.30 13.77
CA SER A 69 9.00 -17.09 14.15
C SER A 69 10.25 -16.80 13.28
N ARG A 70 10.06 -16.26 12.07
CA ARG A 70 11.14 -15.94 11.12
C ARG A 70 11.47 -14.45 11.06
N GLY A 71 10.54 -13.60 11.49
CA GLY A 71 10.71 -12.15 11.54
C GLY A 71 10.86 -11.61 12.96
N VAL A 72 10.68 -10.29 13.09
CA VAL A 72 10.47 -9.60 14.35
C VAL A 72 8.98 -9.30 14.48
N LEU A 73 8.37 -9.77 15.56
CA LEU A 73 6.98 -9.46 15.93
C LEU A 73 6.94 -8.16 16.75
N PHE A 74 6.22 -7.16 16.27
CA PHE A 74 5.95 -5.94 17.03
C PHE A 74 4.64 -6.11 17.80
N GLU A 75 4.73 -6.32 19.12
CA GLU A 75 3.56 -6.60 19.97
C GLU A 75 2.69 -5.35 20.21
N GLN A 76 3.24 -4.17 19.95
CA GLN A 76 2.62 -2.87 20.20
C GLN A 76 2.66 -2.01 18.93
N ALA A 77 2.09 -2.51 17.84
CA ALA A 77 1.91 -1.74 16.61
C ALA A 77 0.51 -1.12 16.55
N TYR A 78 0.42 0.14 16.14
CA TYR A 78 -0.82 0.91 16.14
C TYR A 78 -1.08 1.56 14.79
N CYS A 79 -2.35 1.54 14.38
CA CYS A 79 -2.84 2.34 13.27
C CYS A 79 -2.66 3.83 13.54
N SER A 80 -2.59 4.64 12.48
CA SER A 80 -2.64 6.10 12.65
C SER A 80 -4.06 6.62 12.91
N SER A 81 -5.08 5.84 12.55
CA SER A 81 -6.49 6.14 12.76
C SER A 81 -7.31 4.84 12.75
N PRO A 82 -8.28 4.65 13.65
CA PRO A 82 -9.03 3.39 13.80
C PRO A 82 -10.13 3.23 12.74
N LEU A 83 -9.78 3.45 11.47
CA LEU A 83 -10.66 3.30 10.31
C LEU A 83 -9.83 2.98 9.06
N CYS A 84 -10.33 2.06 8.21
CA CYS A 84 -9.60 1.53 7.07
C CYS A 84 -8.94 2.60 6.19
N ASN A 85 -9.72 3.49 5.58
CA ASN A 85 -9.17 4.43 4.59
C ASN A 85 -8.19 5.43 5.22
N PRO A 86 -8.51 6.12 6.34
CA PRO A 86 -7.54 6.98 7.02
C PRO A 86 -6.25 6.25 7.42
N SER A 87 -6.34 5.03 7.98
CA SER A 87 -5.16 4.26 8.39
C SER A 87 -4.29 3.85 7.21
N ARG A 88 -4.91 3.31 6.16
CA ARG A 88 -4.22 2.87 4.94
C ARG A 88 -3.57 4.05 4.24
N MET A 89 -4.24 5.20 4.15
CA MET A 89 -3.64 6.41 3.55
C MET A 89 -2.44 6.89 4.37
N ALA A 90 -2.57 6.93 5.69
CA ALA A 90 -1.48 7.33 6.58
C ALA A 90 -0.26 6.41 6.41
N THR A 91 -0.49 5.09 6.38
CA THR A 91 0.55 4.09 6.14
C THR A 91 1.21 4.27 4.78
N MET A 92 0.42 4.39 3.71
CA MET A 92 0.94 4.53 2.35
C MET A 92 1.70 5.84 2.12
N THR A 93 1.35 6.91 2.83
CA THR A 93 2.01 8.23 2.69
C THR A 93 3.10 8.48 3.73
N GLY A 94 3.17 7.70 4.80
CA GLY A 94 4.09 7.89 5.92
C GLY A 94 3.80 9.15 6.74
N LEU A 95 2.57 9.66 6.64
CA LEU A 95 2.07 10.87 7.30
C LEU A 95 0.92 10.51 8.23
N ARG A 96 0.78 11.23 9.34
CA ARG A 96 -0.31 10.97 10.29
C ARG A 96 -1.67 11.26 9.65
N ALA A 97 -2.70 10.55 10.09
CA ALA A 97 -4.09 10.82 9.72
C ALA A 97 -4.49 12.30 9.97
N SER A 98 -3.99 12.90 11.05
CA SER A 98 -4.16 14.33 11.37
C SER A 98 -3.44 15.27 10.42
N THR A 99 -2.33 14.84 9.82
CA THR A 99 -1.58 15.60 8.80
C THR A 99 -2.34 15.58 7.47
N ILE A 100 -2.75 14.39 7.02
CA ILE A 100 -3.45 14.21 5.74
C ILE A 100 -4.90 14.75 5.79
N GLY A 101 -5.52 14.71 6.96
CA GLY A 101 -6.91 15.16 7.18
C GLY A 101 -7.94 14.38 6.36
N VAL A 102 -7.74 13.07 6.24
CA VAL A 102 -8.68 12.11 5.66
C VAL A 102 -9.33 11.36 6.80
N TRP A 103 -10.65 11.38 6.86
CA TRP A 103 -11.42 10.88 8.02
C TRP A 103 -12.58 9.95 7.65
N GLY A 104 -12.90 9.83 6.36
CA GLY A 104 -13.97 8.98 5.84
C GLY A 104 -13.44 7.87 4.94
N ASN A 105 -14.31 6.90 4.63
CA ASN A 105 -14.03 5.77 3.75
C ASN A 105 -14.44 6.03 2.28
N GLY A 106 -15.20 7.09 2.01
CA GLY A 106 -15.71 7.42 0.69
C GLY A 106 -17.01 6.68 0.44
N GLY A 107 -18.13 7.24 0.91
CA GLY A 107 -19.47 6.65 0.73
C GLY A 107 -20.55 7.36 1.53
N THR A 108 -21.75 6.78 1.54
CA THR A 108 -22.96 7.32 2.23
C THR A 108 -22.86 7.30 3.76
N HIS A 109 -21.93 6.54 4.32
CA HIS A 109 -21.69 6.44 5.76
C HIS A 109 -20.70 7.49 6.29
N ASP A 110 -20.06 8.25 5.41
CA ASP A 110 -19.20 9.34 5.84
C ASP A 110 -20.04 10.47 6.44
N ARG A 111 -19.53 11.11 7.49
CA ARG A 111 -20.18 12.34 7.98
C ARG A 111 -20.11 13.41 6.89
N PRO A 112 -21.15 14.26 6.75
CA PRO A 112 -21.12 15.37 5.80
C PRO A 112 -19.83 16.19 5.90
N GLY A 113 -19.19 16.43 4.76
CA GLY A 113 -17.95 17.20 4.66
C GLY A 113 -16.65 16.46 5.02
N ALA A 114 -16.69 15.17 5.35
CA ALA A 114 -15.48 14.39 5.56
C ALA A 114 -14.68 14.27 4.25
N THR A 115 -13.38 14.59 4.29
CA THR A 115 -12.50 14.23 3.18
C THR A 115 -12.17 12.75 3.24
N SER A 116 -12.40 12.05 2.15
CA SER A 116 -12.15 10.62 2.03
C SER A 116 -11.05 10.29 1.04
N TRP A 117 -10.48 11.28 0.34
CA TRP A 117 -9.36 11.04 -0.57
C TRP A 117 -8.35 12.18 -0.53
N PHE A 118 -7.10 11.86 -0.18
CA PHE A 118 -6.06 12.88 -0.03
C PHE A 118 -5.72 13.57 -1.36
N ARG A 119 -5.85 12.87 -2.51
CA ARG A 119 -5.54 13.48 -3.80
C ARG A 119 -6.57 14.49 -4.30
N ASP A 120 -7.75 14.53 -3.67
CA ASP A 120 -8.74 15.57 -3.97
C ASP A 120 -8.35 16.92 -3.37
N LYS A 121 -7.44 16.94 -2.39
CA LYS A 121 -6.91 18.16 -1.80
C LYS A 121 -5.74 18.67 -2.66
N PRO A 122 -5.84 19.86 -3.29
CA PRO A 122 -4.79 20.39 -4.17
C PRO A 122 -3.39 20.42 -3.53
N GLU A 123 -3.33 20.69 -2.23
CA GLU A 123 -2.09 20.73 -1.44
C GLU A 123 -1.39 19.38 -1.27
N PHE A 124 -2.12 18.26 -1.41
CA PHE A 124 -1.64 16.90 -1.13
C PHE A 124 -1.71 15.98 -2.35
N ARG A 125 -2.22 16.48 -3.48
CA ARG A 125 -2.42 15.73 -4.72
C ARG A 125 -1.18 14.96 -5.18
N ASP A 126 -0.01 15.57 -4.99
CA ASP A 126 1.29 15.06 -5.45
C ASP A 126 2.09 14.35 -4.35
N TRP A 127 1.46 14.02 -3.22
CA TRP A 127 2.11 13.16 -2.24
C TRP A 127 2.42 11.79 -2.82
N VAL A 128 3.64 11.34 -2.53
CA VAL A 128 4.25 10.14 -3.08
C VAL A 128 4.06 9.01 -2.08
N THR A 129 3.31 8.00 -2.46
CA THR A 129 3.07 6.80 -1.63
C THR A 129 4.28 5.85 -1.66
N ILE A 130 4.34 4.89 -0.73
CA ILE A 130 5.36 3.82 -0.71
C ILE A 130 5.56 3.20 -2.09
N PRO A 131 4.53 2.60 -2.75
CA PRO A 131 4.73 1.96 -4.06
C PRO A 131 5.16 2.96 -5.15
N GLN A 132 4.67 4.20 -5.14
CA GLN A 132 5.14 5.23 -6.09
C GLN A 132 6.63 5.53 -5.91
N TYR A 133 7.09 5.63 -4.66
CA TYR A 133 8.49 5.89 -4.36
C TYR A 133 9.39 4.75 -4.83
N PHE A 134 8.96 3.51 -4.60
CA PHE A 134 9.65 2.32 -5.07
C PHE A 134 9.75 2.30 -6.61
N ARG A 135 8.65 2.60 -7.32
CA ARG A 135 8.64 2.72 -8.79
C ARG A 135 9.61 3.78 -9.31
N GLN A 136 9.63 4.96 -8.67
CA GLN A 136 10.56 6.04 -9.00
C GLN A 136 12.04 5.63 -8.84
N HIS A 137 12.32 4.58 -8.06
CA HIS A 137 13.67 4.08 -7.80
C HIS A 137 13.94 2.70 -8.42
N GLY A 138 13.21 2.35 -9.47
CA GLY A 138 13.52 1.19 -10.32
C GLY A 138 12.88 -0.13 -9.91
N TYR A 139 11.99 -0.12 -8.91
CA TYR A 139 11.18 -1.30 -8.59
C TYR A 139 9.98 -1.40 -9.52
N ARG A 140 9.49 -2.63 -9.73
CA ARG A 140 8.15 -2.87 -10.26
C ARG A 140 7.17 -2.96 -9.10
N ALA A 141 6.14 -2.12 -9.04
CA ALA A 141 5.11 -2.20 -8.00
C ALA A 141 3.84 -2.86 -8.53
N VAL A 142 3.40 -3.91 -7.84
CA VAL A 142 2.28 -4.76 -8.24
C VAL A 142 1.33 -4.96 -7.06
N THR A 143 0.02 -4.95 -7.31
CA THR A 143 -0.99 -5.03 -6.24
C THR A 143 -2.13 -5.98 -6.56
N GLY A 144 -2.79 -6.49 -5.53
CA GLY A 144 -4.06 -7.21 -5.63
C GLY A 144 -4.83 -7.14 -4.31
N GLY A 145 -6.16 -7.15 -4.42
CA GLY A 145 -7.05 -7.05 -3.26
C GLY A 145 -6.99 -5.67 -2.58
N LYS A 146 -7.24 -5.64 -1.27
CA LYS A 146 -7.42 -4.40 -0.49
C LYS A 146 -6.12 -3.91 0.16
N ILE A 147 -5.34 -3.11 -0.58
CA ILE A 147 -4.15 -2.42 -0.05
C ILE A 147 -4.48 -1.00 0.40
N PHE A 148 -4.98 -0.19 -0.54
CA PHE A 148 -5.74 1.02 -0.22
C PHE A 148 -7.17 0.62 0.18
N HIS A 149 -8.08 1.58 0.36
CA HIS A 149 -9.42 1.26 0.89
C HIS A 149 -10.28 0.42 -0.07
N GLN A 150 -10.12 0.59 -1.38
CA GLN A 150 -10.79 -0.25 -2.37
C GLN A 150 -9.77 -1.01 -3.20
N ALA A 151 -10.16 -2.19 -3.67
CA ALA A 151 -9.33 -3.00 -4.56
C ALA A 151 -9.33 -2.50 -6.00
N HIS A 152 -10.08 -1.48 -6.37
CA HIS A 152 -10.00 -0.87 -7.70
C HIS A 152 -10.54 0.57 -7.67
N GLY A 153 -10.43 1.26 -8.82
CA GLY A 153 -10.96 2.60 -8.98
C GLY A 153 -10.16 3.66 -8.22
N LYS A 154 -10.80 4.79 -7.92
CA LYS A 154 -10.12 5.95 -7.32
C LYS A 154 -9.44 5.60 -5.99
N PHE A 155 -10.11 4.84 -5.13
CA PHE A 155 -9.63 4.50 -3.79
C PHE A 155 -8.65 3.32 -3.76
N SER A 156 -8.20 2.81 -4.93
CA SER A 156 -7.06 1.89 -5.03
C SER A 156 -5.72 2.57 -5.35
N ASP A 157 -5.77 3.89 -5.56
CA ASP A 157 -4.68 4.73 -6.08
C ASP A 157 -3.98 4.14 -7.33
N PRO A 158 -4.63 4.07 -8.50
CA PRO A 158 -4.06 3.43 -9.69
C PRO A 158 -2.69 3.98 -10.11
N LEU A 159 -2.39 5.24 -9.78
CA LEU A 159 -1.09 5.88 -10.04
C LEU A 159 0.07 5.24 -9.27
N SER A 160 -0.22 4.44 -8.24
CA SER A 160 0.77 3.75 -7.42
C SER A 160 1.36 2.51 -8.06
N TRP A 161 0.72 1.93 -9.08
CA TRP A 161 0.97 0.55 -9.48
C TRP A 161 1.34 0.44 -10.96
N ASP A 162 2.27 -0.46 -11.29
CA ASP A 162 2.54 -0.86 -12.67
C ASP A 162 1.53 -1.91 -13.14
N HIS A 163 1.03 -2.75 -12.22
CA HIS A 163 0.07 -3.80 -12.53
C HIS A 163 -0.81 -4.11 -11.33
N GLN A 164 -2.08 -4.43 -11.60
CA GLN A 164 -3.04 -4.88 -10.61
C GLN A 164 -3.59 -6.25 -11.01
N TYR A 165 -3.21 -7.32 -10.29
CA TYR A 165 -3.60 -8.69 -10.65
C TYR A 165 -4.94 -9.13 -10.06
N SER A 166 -5.46 -8.43 -9.04
CA SER A 166 -6.77 -8.69 -8.44
C SER A 166 -7.47 -7.38 -8.08
N THR A 167 -8.78 -7.31 -8.38
CA THR A 167 -9.65 -6.15 -8.14
C THR A 167 -10.86 -6.45 -7.25
N LYS A 168 -10.98 -7.72 -6.79
CA LYS A 168 -12.05 -8.21 -5.92
C LYS A 168 -11.52 -8.43 -4.49
N THR A 169 -12.43 -8.61 -3.55
CA THR A 169 -12.12 -8.75 -2.12
C THR A 169 -13.10 -9.66 -1.42
N GLY A 170 -12.63 -10.40 -0.42
CA GLY A 170 -13.45 -11.11 0.55
C GLY A 170 -14.09 -12.38 0.02
N THR A 171 -15.19 -12.74 0.66
CA THR A 171 -16.00 -13.92 0.35
C THR A 171 -17.30 -13.49 -0.33
N PRO A 172 -17.93 -14.36 -1.14
CA PRO A 172 -19.21 -14.05 -1.74
C PRO A 172 -20.27 -13.83 -0.66
N PHE A 173 -21.23 -12.96 -0.93
CA PHE A 173 -22.41 -12.84 -0.09
C PHE A 173 -23.24 -14.13 -0.18
N PRO A 174 -23.78 -14.65 0.95
CA PRO A 174 -24.75 -15.71 0.88
C PRO A 174 -26.00 -15.20 0.14
N GLY A 175 -26.75 -16.12 -0.47
CA GLY A 175 -27.98 -15.77 -1.20
C GLY A 175 -28.93 -14.95 -0.31
N ASN A 176 -29.71 -14.03 -0.89
CA ASN A 176 -30.48 -13.03 -0.14
C ASN A 176 -31.35 -13.59 1.00
N GLY A 177 -31.88 -14.81 0.88
CA GLY A 177 -32.69 -15.46 1.92
C GLY A 177 -31.89 -16.08 3.07
N LEU A 178 -30.55 -16.04 3.03
CA LEU A 178 -29.66 -16.60 4.05
C LEU A 178 -28.91 -15.50 4.84
N ARG A 179 -29.12 -14.24 4.51
CA ARG A 179 -28.52 -13.11 5.24
C ARG A 179 -29.33 -12.79 6.48
N LEU A 180 -28.65 -12.40 7.56
CA LEU A 180 -29.27 -11.95 8.82
C LEU A 180 -30.21 -13.00 9.46
N LEU A 181 -29.93 -14.30 9.28
CA LEU A 181 -30.81 -15.40 9.71
C LEU A 181 -30.93 -15.59 11.23
N HIS A 182 -30.10 -14.91 12.01
CA HIS A 182 -30.12 -14.91 13.48
C HIS A 182 -31.24 -14.02 14.07
N GLY A 183 -32.22 -13.59 13.26
CA GLY A 183 -33.45 -12.95 13.75
C GLY A 183 -33.30 -11.52 14.29
N MET A 184 -32.15 -10.87 14.08
CA MET A 184 -31.87 -9.52 14.58
C MET A 184 -32.17 -8.40 13.58
N SER A 185 -32.54 -8.72 12.33
CA SER A 185 -32.58 -7.74 11.23
C SER A 185 -33.51 -6.55 11.49
N ASP A 186 -34.64 -6.82 12.14
CA ASP A 186 -35.72 -5.85 12.33
C ASP A 186 -35.50 -4.96 13.56
N GLU A 187 -34.55 -5.34 14.44
CA GLU A 187 -34.18 -4.56 15.63
C GLU A 187 -33.26 -3.37 15.29
N PHE A 188 -32.59 -3.41 14.13
CA PHE A 188 -31.62 -2.38 13.77
C PHE A 188 -32.26 -1.16 13.11
N THR A 189 -32.05 0.00 13.74
CA THR A 189 -32.56 1.30 13.24
C THR A 189 -31.83 1.81 12.02
N LEU A 190 -30.60 1.33 11.78
CA LEU A 190 -29.72 1.78 10.70
C LEU A 190 -29.08 0.57 10.02
N ASP A 191 -29.02 0.58 8.69
CA ASP A 191 -28.58 -0.59 7.91
C ASP A 191 -27.12 -1.00 8.20
N TYR A 192 -26.24 -0.07 8.57
CA TYR A 192 -24.86 -0.43 8.87
C TYR A 192 -24.72 -1.26 10.16
N TYR A 193 -25.69 -1.21 11.09
CA TYR A 193 -25.67 -2.10 12.26
C TYR A 193 -25.95 -3.55 11.86
N LYS A 194 -26.80 -3.78 10.85
CA LYS A 194 -27.03 -5.11 10.28
C LYS A 194 -25.72 -5.70 9.77
N ASP A 195 -24.87 -4.88 9.16
CA ASP A 195 -23.59 -5.33 8.63
C ASP A 195 -22.56 -5.66 9.71
N TRP A 196 -22.71 -5.07 10.90
CA TRP A 196 -21.84 -5.37 12.04
C TRP A 196 -22.29 -6.61 12.80
N ALA A 197 -23.53 -7.04 12.59
CA ALA A 197 -24.18 -8.14 13.28
C ALA A 197 -24.61 -9.22 12.27
N ASP A 198 -23.72 -9.65 11.37
CA ASP A 198 -24.00 -10.68 10.37
C ASP A 198 -22.77 -11.57 10.13
N TRP A 199 -22.98 -12.88 10.20
CA TRP A 199 -21.97 -13.93 10.09
C TRP A 199 -22.63 -15.23 9.65
N MET A 200 -21.89 -16.06 8.92
CA MET A 200 -22.43 -17.31 8.40
C MET A 200 -21.31 -18.20 7.84
N PRO A 201 -21.34 -19.52 8.12
CA PRO A 201 -20.52 -20.46 7.37
C PRO A 201 -21.06 -20.61 5.94
N LEU A 202 -20.16 -20.63 4.97
CA LEU A 202 -20.50 -20.83 3.57
C LEU A 202 -20.11 -22.25 3.14
N ALA A 203 -21.05 -22.98 2.53
CA ALA A 203 -20.80 -24.29 1.93
C ALA A 203 -20.10 -24.15 0.56
N ILE A 204 -18.90 -23.58 0.58
CA ILE A 204 -18.03 -23.32 -0.58
C ILE A 204 -16.60 -23.74 -0.26
N SER A 205 -15.77 -23.93 -1.28
CA SER A 205 -14.32 -24.06 -1.12
C SER A 205 -13.64 -22.70 -0.97
N GLU A 206 -12.35 -22.69 -0.66
CA GLU A 206 -11.60 -21.43 -0.57
C GLU A 206 -11.40 -20.80 -1.94
N GLU A 207 -11.19 -21.62 -2.96
CA GLU A 207 -10.95 -21.21 -4.34
C GLU A 207 -12.11 -20.42 -4.95
N GLU A 208 -13.31 -20.54 -4.37
CA GLU A 208 -14.50 -19.77 -4.76
C GLU A 208 -14.52 -18.34 -4.16
N THR A 209 -13.50 -17.96 -3.41
CA THR A 209 -13.42 -16.66 -2.72
C THR A 209 -12.41 -15.71 -3.38
N ALA A 210 -12.70 -14.41 -3.33
CA ALA A 210 -11.82 -13.40 -3.91
C ALA A 210 -10.52 -13.20 -3.11
N ASP A 211 -10.53 -13.47 -1.80
CA ASP A 211 -9.31 -13.42 -0.99
C ASP A 211 -8.35 -14.55 -1.36
N TRP A 212 -8.86 -15.77 -1.61
CA TRP A 212 -8.02 -16.86 -2.10
C TRP A 212 -7.52 -16.61 -3.52
N GLU A 213 -8.36 -16.13 -4.44
CA GLU A 213 -7.94 -15.68 -5.78
C GLU A 213 -6.80 -14.64 -5.69
N THR A 214 -6.88 -13.72 -4.72
CA THR A 214 -5.86 -12.70 -4.48
C THR A 214 -4.56 -13.32 -3.96
N ALA A 215 -4.63 -14.26 -3.02
CA ALA A 215 -3.46 -14.97 -2.52
C ALA A 215 -2.78 -15.80 -3.63
N GLU A 216 -3.54 -16.55 -4.43
CA GLU A 216 -3.02 -17.29 -5.58
C GLU A 216 -2.44 -16.38 -6.66
N GLY A 217 -3.01 -15.19 -6.87
CA GLY A 217 -2.46 -14.19 -7.78
C GLY A 217 -1.08 -13.68 -7.33
N ALA A 218 -0.89 -13.43 -6.04
CA ALA A 218 0.41 -13.10 -5.46
C ALA A 218 1.39 -14.28 -5.58
N ALA A 219 0.94 -15.49 -5.25
CA ALA A 219 1.74 -16.71 -5.40
C ALA A 219 2.16 -16.97 -6.85
N ALA A 220 1.29 -16.71 -7.83
CA ALA A 220 1.59 -16.82 -9.25
C ALA A 220 2.58 -15.76 -9.73
N PHE A 221 2.58 -14.57 -9.12
CA PHE A 221 3.60 -13.55 -9.38
C PHE A 221 4.98 -13.98 -8.83
N LEU A 222 5.02 -14.50 -7.59
CA LEU A 222 6.25 -14.95 -6.94
C LEU A 222 6.92 -16.14 -7.64
N ARG A 223 6.13 -16.99 -8.32
CA ARG A 223 6.62 -18.14 -9.08
C ARG A 223 7.30 -17.78 -10.41
N ARG A 224 7.32 -16.51 -10.80
CA ARG A 224 7.94 -16.03 -12.05
C ARG A 224 9.31 -15.44 -11.79
N ASP A 225 10.14 -15.45 -12.82
CA ASP A 225 11.40 -14.72 -12.85
C ASP A 225 11.14 -13.22 -13.03
N HIS A 226 11.92 -12.38 -12.36
CA HIS A 226 11.79 -10.92 -12.43
C HIS A 226 13.15 -10.26 -12.69
N GLU A 227 13.24 -9.49 -13.77
CA GLU A 227 14.47 -8.74 -14.11
C GLU A 227 14.71 -7.52 -13.21
N LYS A 228 13.64 -6.97 -12.60
CA LYS A 228 13.68 -5.82 -11.71
C LYS A 228 13.28 -6.25 -10.30
N PRO A 229 13.83 -5.62 -9.24
CA PRO A 229 13.31 -5.84 -7.91
C PRO A 229 11.85 -5.41 -7.85
N PHE A 230 11.05 -6.09 -7.04
CA PHE A 230 9.60 -5.86 -6.98
C PHE A 230 9.13 -5.38 -5.61
N PHE A 231 8.04 -4.61 -5.65
CA PHE A 231 7.18 -4.33 -4.51
C PHE A 231 5.83 -5.00 -4.78
N LEU A 232 5.63 -6.19 -4.22
CA LEU A 232 4.41 -6.97 -4.37
C LEU A 232 3.50 -6.74 -3.16
N ALA A 233 2.35 -6.13 -3.39
CA ALA A 233 1.34 -5.93 -2.36
C ALA A 233 0.20 -6.95 -2.51
N CYS A 234 -0.20 -7.57 -1.41
CA CYS A 234 -1.30 -8.54 -1.32
C CYS A 234 -2.25 -8.12 -0.18
N GLY A 235 -3.47 -7.72 -0.52
CA GLY A 235 -4.45 -7.21 0.44
C GLY A 235 -5.60 -8.19 0.67
N ILE A 236 -5.59 -8.89 1.79
CA ILE A 236 -6.61 -9.84 2.21
C ILE A 236 -7.72 -9.08 2.97
N PHE A 237 -8.98 -9.31 2.60
CA PHE A 237 -10.13 -8.56 3.12
C PHE A 237 -10.70 -9.14 4.41
N ARG A 238 -10.70 -10.45 4.59
CA ARG A 238 -11.05 -11.04 5.89
C ARG A 238 -10.01 -10.60 6.95
N PRO A 239 -10.38 -10.40 8.22
CA PRO A 239 -11.70 -10.65 8.81
C PRO A 239 -12.69 -9.47 8.77
N HIS A 240 -12.54 -8.47 7.87
CA HIS A 240 -13.52 -7.40 7.75
C HIS A 240 -14.95 -7.94 7.58
N LEU A 241 -15.90 -7.30 8.26
CA LEU A 241 -17.33 -7.61 8.21
C LEU A 241 -17.88 -7.70 6.77
N ARG A 242 -18.94 -8.46 6.51
CA ARG A 242 -19.71 -9.38 7.39
C ARG A 242 -18.98 -10.71 7.50
N TRP A 243 -19.01 -11.43 8.62
CA TRP A 243 -18.13 -12.59 8.84
C TRP A 243 -18.61 -13.86 8.16
N TYR A 244 -18.44 -13.88 6.84
CA TYR A 244 -18.64 -15.07 6.04
C TYR A 244 -17.31 -15.70 5.68
N ALA A 245 -17.18 -16.98 5.95
CA ALA A 245 -16.00 -17.79 5.63
C ALA A 245 -16.45 -19.21 5.24
N PRO A 246 -15.64 -19.95 4.46
CA PRO A 246 -15.91 -21.35 4.18
C PRO A 246 -16.17 -22.17 5.45
N GLN A 247 -17.13 -23.10 5.40
CA GLN A 247 -17.59 -23.91 6.54
C GLN A 247 -16.45 -24.53 7.36
N LYS A 248 -15.41 -25.03 6.68
CA LYS A 248 -14.26 -25.67 7.34
C LYS A 248 -13.59 -24.79 8.41
N TYR A 249 -13.69 -23.47 8.29
CA TYR A 249 -13.12 -22.52 9.26
C TYR A 249 -14.01 -22.30 10.47
N PHE A 250 -15.32 -22.42 10.32
CA PHE A 250 -16.25 -22.47 11.45
C PHE A 250 -16.07 -23.80 12.21
N ASP A 251 -15.83 -24.91 11.49
CA ASP A 251 -15.60 -26.23 12.08
C ASP A 251 -14.32 -26.26 12.94
N MET A 252 -13.35 -25.37 12.68
CA MET A 252 -12.17 -25.20 13.54
C MET A 252 -12.50 -24.60 14.91
N HIS A 253 -13.64 -23.92 15.04
CA HIS A 253 -14.07 -23.20 16.24
C HIS A 253 -15.49 -23.64 16.62
N PRO A 254 -15.67 -24.86 17.17
CA PRO A 254 -17.00 -25.37 17.50
C PRO A 254 -17.76 -24.43 18.44
N LEU A 255 -18.99 -24.05 18.08
CA LEU A 255 -19.78 -23.05 18.82
C LEU A 255 -19.91 -23.36 20.32
N GLY A 256 -20.08 -24.64 20.67
CA GLY A 256 -20.21 -25.08 22.06
C GLY A 256 -18.95 -24.86 22.91
N GLU A 257 -17.79 -24.70 22.27
CA GLU A 257 -16.50 -24.48 22.91
C GLU A 257 -16.09 -23.00 22.93
N ILE A 258 -16.85 -22.09 22.29
CA ILE A 258 -16.50 -20.67 22.20
C ILE A 258 -16.45 -20.01 23.58
N GLU A 259 -15.29 -19.43 23.87
CA GLU A 259 -15.02 -18.53 24.98
C GLU A 259 -15.31 -17.10 24.54
N LEU A 260 -16.01 -16.34 25.39
CA LEU A 260 -16.31 -14.94 25.13
C LEU A 260 -15.15 -14.05 25.62
N PRO A 261 -14.91 -12.90 24.98
CA PRO A 261 -13.96 -11.92 25.48
C PRO A 261 -14.28 -11.46 26.90
N VAL A 262 -13.23 -11.17 27.66
CA VAL A 262 -13.39 -10.69 29.04
C VAL A 262 -13.84 -9.22 29.00
N THR A 263 -15.06 -8.96 29.47
CA THR A 263 -15.64 -7.62 29.55
C THR A 263 -15.94 -7.23 31.00
N LEU A 264 -16.06 -5.92 31.23
CA LEU A 264 -16.48 -5.36 32.51
C LEU A 264 -17.79 -4.56 32.28
N GLU A 265 -18.88 -4.95 32.94
CA GLU A 265 -20.22 -4.40 32.69
C GLU A 265 -20.28 -2.87 32.85
N ASN A 266 -19.56 -2.35 33.83
CA ASN A 266 -19.51 -0.93 34.18
C ASN A 266 -18.27 -0.19 33.64
N ASP A 267 -17.57 -0.76 32.66
CA ASP A 267 -16.33 -0.23 32.07
C ASP A 267 -16.45 1.19 31.49
N LEU A 268 -17.67 1.62 31.17
CA LEU A 268 -17.93 2.96 30.64
C LEU A 268 -18.20 4.02 31.71
N ASN A 269 -18.25 3.67 33.01
CA ASN A 269 -18.66 4.60 34.07
C ASN A 269 -17.65 5.73 34.31
N ASP A 270 -16.35 5.47 34.14
CA ASP A 270 -15.28 6.46 34.30
C ASP A 270 -14.79 7.06 32.96
N VAL A 271 -15.44 6.67 31.86
CA VAL A 271 -15.20 7.19 30.52
C VAL A 271 -15.93 8.54 30.34
N PRO A 272 -15.25 9.61 29.89
CA PRO A 272 -15.87 10.91 29.67
C PRO A 272 -16.99 10.84 28.62
N PRO A 273 -17.94 11.79 28.63
CA PRO A 273 -19.09 11.77 27.72
C PRO A 273 -18.73 11.59 26.24
N ARG A 274 -17.61 12.16 25.78
CA ARG A 274 -17.15 11.98 24.39
C ARG A 274 -16.65 10.58 24.06
N GLY A 275 -15.86 9.98 24.96
CA GLY A 275 -15.44 8.59 24.84
C GLY A 275 -16.66 7.66 24.78
N ARG A 276 -17.63 7.84 25.68
CA ARG A 276 -18.89 7.07 25.67
C ARG A 276 -19.68 7.21 24.37
N ARG A 277 -19.63 8.36 23.68
CA ARG A 277 -20.26 8.50 22.35
C ARG A 277 -19.50 7.74 21.25
N GLN A 278 -18.21 7.44 21.41
CA GLN A 278 -17.44 6.64 20.46
C GLN A 278 -17.85 5.17 20.47
N THR A 279 -18.43 4.65 21.57
CA THR A 279 -19.07 3.33 21.56
C THR A 279 -20.29 3.29 20.64
N GLY A 280 -20.78 4.46 20.21
CA GLY A 280 -21.97 4.59 19.35
C GLY A 280 -23.27 4.21 20.05
N GLY A 281 -23.25 4.03 21.37
CA GLY A 281 -24.37 3.44 22.12
C GLY A 281 -24.77 2.09 21.51
N SER A 282 -23.77 1.25 21.19
CA SER A 282 -23.85 0.28 20.09
C SER A 282 -25.10 -0.59 20.14
N GLN A 283 -26.12 -0.18 19.39
CA GLN A 283 -27.32 -0.97 19.18
C GLN A 283 -26.94 -2.35 18.65
N ALA A 284 -25.92 -2.42 17.79
CA ALA A 284 -25.34 -3.67 17.32
C ALA A 284 -24.99 -4.63 18.46
N PHE A 285 -24.13 -4.25 19.41
CA PHE A 285 -23.71 -5.19 20.45
C PHE A 285 -24.84 -5.49 21.43
N SER A 286 -25.64 -4.50 21.81
CA SER A 286 -26.80 -4.70 22.68
C SER A 286 -27.79 -5.71 22.09
N VAL A 287 -28.16 -5.57 20.82
CA VAL A 287 -29.05 -6.53 20.14
C VAL A 287 -28.41 -7.92 20.03
N ILE A 288 -27.11 -7.99 19.74
CA ILE A 288 -26.37 -9.28 19.73
C ILE A 288 -26.45 -9.97 21.11
N GLN A 289 -26.33 -9.23 22.19
CA GLN A 289 -26.45 -9.79 23.54
C GLN A 289 -27.89 -10.19 23.87
N GLU A 290 -28.87 -9.36 23.53
CA GLU A 290 -30.30 -9.61 23.77
C GLU A 290 -30.84 -10.85 23.03
N HIS A 291 -30.21 -11.20 21.90
CA HIS A 291 -30.54 -12.39 21.10
C HIS A 291 -29.67 -13.61 21.41
N ASP A 292 -28.80 -13.58 22.44
CA ASP A 292 -27.85 -14.66 22.77
C ASP A 292 -26.88 -15.02 21.63
N GLU A 293 -26.55 -14.05 20.79
CA GLU A 293 -25.82 -14.23 19.53
C GLU A 293 -24.31 -13.92 19.63
N TRP A 294 -23.83 -13.49 20.80
CA TRP A 294 -22.43 -13.07 20.98
C TRP A 294 -21.43 -14.21 20.70
N LYS A 295 -21.75 -15.46 21.08
CA LYS A 295 -20.87 -16.61 20.78
C LYS A 295 -20.74 -16.85 19.27
N HIS A 296 -21.80 -16.67 18.49
CA HIS A 296 -21.73 -16.81 17.04
C HIS A 296 -20.94 -15.66 16.40
N ALA A 297 -21.07 -14.44 16.94
CA ALA A 297 -20.25 -13.30 16.53
C ALA A 297 -18.74 -13.59 16.72
N VAL A 298 -18.36 -14.08 17.91
CA VAL A 298 -16.98 -14.49 18.23
C VAL A 298 -16.52 -15.63 17.32
N GLN A 299 -17.35 -16.66 17.10
CA GLN A 299 -17.06 -17.76 16.19
C GLN A 299 -16.80 -17.27 14.76
N GLY A 300 -17.66 -16.39 14.25
CA GLY A 300 -17.54 -15.83 12.90
C GLY A 300 -16.26 -15.04 12.70
N TYR A 301 -15.85 -14.24 13.69
CA TYR A 301 -14.59 -13.51 13.64
C TYR A 301 -13.38 -14.47 13.70
N LEU A 302 -13.36 -15.44 14.62
CA LEU A 302 -12.31 -16.46 14.72
C LEU A 302 -12.16 -17.27 13.42
N ALA A 303 -13.27 -17.70 12.83
CA ALA A 303 -13.29 -18.40 11.54
C ALA A 303 -12.73 -17.52 10.42
N SER A 304 -13.11 -16.24 10.37
CA SER A 304 -12.61 -15.28 9.39
C SER A 304 -11.10 -15.02 9.56
N CYS A 305 -10.60 -14.95 10.79
CA CYS A 305 -9.16 -14.84 11.08
C CYS A 305 -8.39 -16.09 10.61
N SER A 306 -8.91 -17.29 10.88
CA SER A 306 -8.30 -18.55 10.41
C SER A 306 -8.29 -18.66 8.88
N PHE A 307 -9.33 -18.16 8.20
CA PHE A 307 -9.34 -18.11 6.75
C PHE A 307 -8.34 -17.09 6.18
N ALA A 308 -8.24 -15.89 6.79
CA ALA A 308 -7.21 -14.92 6.41
C ALA A 308 -5.79 -15.50 6.58
N ASP A 309 -5.53 -16.24 7.67
CA ASP A 309 -4.26 -16.93 7.89
C ASP A 309 -3.93 -17.95 6.79
N ALA A 310 -4.91 -18.73 6.33
CA ALA A 310 -4.69 -19.68 5.24
C ALA A 310 -4.33 -18.98 3.92
N CYS A 311 -4.99 -17.85 3.61
CA CYS A 311 -4.63 -17.02 2.46
C CYS A 311 -3.19 -16.49 2.57
N VAL A 312 -2.77 -16.07 3.76
CA VAL A 312 -1.38 -15.67 4.03
C VAL A 312 -0.43 -16.86 3.79
N GLY A 313 -0.80 -18.06 4.22
CA GLY A 313 -0.06 -19.30 4.00
C GLY A 313 0.24 -19.57 2.53
N VAL A 314 -0.76 -19.40 1.63
CA VAL A 314 -0.59 -19.56 0.17
C VAL A 314 0.54 -18.66 -0.36
N VAL A 315 0.57 -17.40 0.07
CA VAL A 315 1.58 -16.43 -0.40
C VAL A 315 2.96 -16.74 0.17
N LEU A 316 3.05 -17.08 1.46
CA LEU A 316 4.31 -17.41 2.12
C LEU A 316 4.93 -18.69 1.55
N ASP A 317 4.13 -19.73 1.32
CA ASP A 317 4.58 -20.98 0.72
C ASP A 317 5.12 -20.78 -0.70
N ALA A 318 4.49 -19.88 -1.47
CA ALA A 318 4.96 -19.55 -2.81
C ALA A 318 6.28 -18.77 -2.78
N LEU A 319 6.44 -17.83 -1.85
CA LEU A 319 7.70 -17.11 -1.67
C LEU A 319 8.83 -18.08 -1.31
N GLU A 320 8.60 -18.98 -0.34
CA GLU A 320 9.61 -19.95 0.13
C GLU A 320 10.06 -20.95 -0.95
N LYS A 321 9.17 -21.28 -1.89
CA LYS A 321 9.47 -22.16 -3.01
C LYS A 321 10.07 -21.42 -4.21
N SER A 322 10.12 -20.09 -4.19
CA SER A 322 10.65 -19.26 -5.27
C SER A 322 12.14 -18.98 -5.09
N GLU A 323 12.82 -18.59 -6.18
CA GLU A 323 14.20 -18.09 -6.14
C GLU A 323 14.34 -16.77 -5.35
N HIS A 324 13.23 -16.10 -5.05
CA HIS A 324 13.20 -14.79 -4.38
C HIS A 324 13.23 -14.90 -2.86
N ALA A 325 13.14 -16.10 -2.28
CA ALA A 325 12.98 -16.32 -0.84
C ALA A 325 14.05 -15.62 0.01
N ASP A 326 15.31 -15.73 -0.41
CA ASP A 326 16.47 -15.22 0.34
C ASP A 326 16.74 -13.72 0.09
N ASN A 327 16.03 -13.09 -0.85
CA ASN A 327 16.19 -11.68 -1.19
C ASN A 327 14.89 -10.88 -1.01
N THR A 328 13.91 -11.37 -0.23
CA THR A 328 12.63 -10.69 -0.06
C THR A 328 12.38 -10.28 1.39
N ILE A 329 12.14 -8.99 1.61
CA ILE A 329 11.58 -8.47 2.86
C ILE A 329 10.08 -8.77 2.86
N VAL A 330 9.59 -9.41 3.92
CA VAL A 330 8.17 -9.67 4.14
C VAL A 330 7.67 -8.75 5.24
N VAL A 331 6.66 -7.94 4.92
CA VAL A 331 5.91 -7.13 5.89
C VAL A 331 4.50 -7.66 5.96
N PHE A 332 4.07 -8.08 7.14
CA PHE A 332 2.69 -8.41 7.46
C PHE A 332 2.14 -7.36 8.40
N TRP A 333 0.98 -6.80 8.08
CA TRP A 333 0.35 -5.77 8.90
C TRP A 333 -1.18 -5.83 8.81
N GLY A 334 -1.85 -5.49 9.91
CA GLY A 334 -3.28 -5.14 9.90
C GLY A 334 -3.47 -3.62 9.83
N ASP A 335 -4.60 -3.14 9.32
CA ASP A 335 -4.82 -1.69 9.16
C ASP A 335 -5.33 -0.99 10.43
N HIS A 336 -6.03 -1.68 11.31
CA HIS A 336 -6.41 -1.24 12.66
C HIS A 336 -6.96 -2.41 13.47
N GLY A 337 -7.31 -2.17 14.74
CA GLY A 337 -7.96 -3.15 15.60
C GLY A 337 -9.46 -3.27 15.38
N PHE A 338 -10.13 -4.07 16.19
CA PHE A 338 -11.57 -4.33 16.10
C PHE A 338 -12.10 -4.83 17.46
N HIS A 339 -13.27 -4.31 17.89
CA HIS A 339 -13.97 -4.74 19.10
C HIS A 339 -14.93 -5.88 18.80
N ILE A 340 -14.96 -6.91 19.66
CA ILE A 340 -15.92 -8.02 19.63
C ILE A 340 -16.57 -8.15 21.03
N GLY A 341 -16.94 -7.03 21.62
CA GLY A 341 -17.68 -6.91 22.88
C GLY A 341 -17.02 -5.98 23.90
N GLU A 342 -15.71 -5.77 23.80
CA GLU A 342 -14.97 -4.81 24.62
C GLU A 342 -15.58 -3.40 24.52
N LYS A 343 -15.55 -2.65 25.63
CA LYS A 343 -16.19 -1.32 25.75
C LYS A 343 -17.67 -1.30 25.31
N ASN A 344 -18.39 -2.42 25.48
CA ASN A 344 -19.78 -2.63 25.05
C ASN A 344 -20.00 -2.28 23.57
N ARG A 345 -19.10 -2.77 22.71
CA ARG A 345 -19.09 -2.47 21.28
C ARG A 345 -18.68 -3.68 20.44
N ILE A 346 -19.27 -3.74 19.25
CA ILE A 346 -18.73 -4.47 18.10
C ILE A 346 -18.38 -3.43 17.02
N SER A 347 -17.25 -3.58 16.32
CA SER A 347 -16.69 -2.65 15.30
C SER A 347 -15.49 -1.79 15.73
N LYS A 348 -14.95 -1.04 14.76
CA LYS A 348 -13.79 -0.14 14.81
C LYS A 348 -14.15 1.28 15.29
N LEU A 349 -13.39 2.32 14.93
CA LEU A 349 -13.64 3.76 15.21
C LEU A 349 -13.44 4.24 16.65
N THR A 350 -12.58 3.59 17.42
CA THR A 350 -12.30 3.96 18.81
C THR A 350 -10.81 4.15 19.04
N LEU A 351 -10.47 5.01 20.00
CA LEU A 351 -9.08 5.33 20.35
C LEU A 351 -8.48 4.37 21.39
N TRP A 352 -9.28 3.46 21.94
CA TRP A 352 -8.84 2.42 22.87
C TRP A 352 -7.92 1.39 22.21
N GLU A 353 -7.23 0.61 23.04
CA GLU A 353 -6.25 -0.40 22.62
C GLU A 353 -6.84 -1.34 21.56
N ASP A 354 -8.03 -1.93 21.81
CA ASP A 354 -8.67 -2.90 20.92
C ASP A 354 -9.08 -2.31 19.56
N GLY A 355 -9.33 -0.99 19.49
CA GLY A 355 -9.68 -0.32 18.23
C GLY A 355 -8.47 0.09 17.40
N ALA A 356 -7.30 0.21 18.02
CA ALA A 356 -6.15 0.87 17.44
C ALA A 356 -4.92 -0.04 17.24
N LYS A 357 -4.71 -0.99 18.15
CA LYS A 357 -3.63 -1.98 18.10
C LYS A 357 -3.90 -2.98 16.98
N THR A 358 -2.86 -3.39 16.27
CA THR A 358 -2.97 -4.25 15.09
C THR A 358 -1.68 -5.05 14.92
N PRO A 359 -1.69 -6.24 14.29
CA PRO A 359 -0.48 -7.02 14.13
C PRO A 359 0.51 -6.33 13.18
N LEU A 360 1.80 -6.49 13.48
CA LEU A 360 2.90 -6.12 12.61
C LEU A 360 4.05 -7.11 12.77
N ILE A 361 4.46 -7.73 11.67
CA ILE A 361 5.63 -8.60 11.59
C ILE A 361 6.48 -8.14 10.41
N ILE A 362 7.79 -8.01 10.64
CA ILE A 362 8.76 -7.72 9.58
C ILE A 362 9.83 -8.80 9.59
N SER A 363 9.92 -9.55 8.48
CA SER A 363 11.00 -10.50 8.21
C SER A 363 11.88 -9.93 7.12
N SER A 364 13.19 -9.88 7.35
CA SER A 364 14.14 -9.33 6.38
C SER A 364 15.43 -10.16 6.38
N PRO A 365 15.87 -10.68 5.22
CA PRO A 365 17.00 -11.60 5.14
C PRO A 365 18.35 -10.96 5.52
N ASP A 366 18.61 -9.71 5.09
CA ASP A 366 19.94 -9.10 5.15
C ASP A 366 20.05 -7.86 6.06
N SER A 367 19.03 -7.55 6.85
CA SER A 367 19.01 -6.30 7.65
C SER A 367 19.70 -6.39 9.01
N GLY A 368 20.19 -7.56 9.39
CA GLY A 368 20.59 -7.86 10.77
C GLY A 368 19.38 -8.01 11.71
N ALA A 369 18.17 -8.18 11.17
CA ALA A 369 16.98 -8.44 11.96
C ALA A 369 17.14 -9.73 12.77
N VAL A 370 16.80 -9.67 14.06
CA VAL A 370 16.94 -10.84 14.94
C VAL A 370 15.70 -11.71 14.81
N GLN A 371 15.80 -12.76 13.99
CA GLN A 371 14.70 -13.68 13.70
C GLN A 371 14.07 -14.27 14.98
N GLY A 372 12.75 -14.37 14.99
CA GLY A 372 11.96 -14.97 16.07
C GLY A 372 11.91 -14.12 17.34
N LYS A 373 12.31 -12.84 17.28
CA LYS A 373 12.25 -11.92 18.44
C LYS A 373 10.97 -11.11 18.46
N ARG A 374 10.66 -10.61 19.66
CA ARG A 374 9.51 -9.78 19.98
C ARG A 374 9.99 -8.38 20.33
N CYS A 375 9.33 -7.36 19.78
CA CYS A 375 9.53 -5.96 20.10
C CYS A 375 8.32 -5.45 20.88
N LYS A 376 8.56 -4.92 22.08
CA LYS A 376 7.52 -4.37 22.98
C LYS A 376 7.44 -2.86 22.92
N GLN A 377 8.17 -2.21 22.02
CA GLN A 377 8.11 -0.78 21.86
C GLN A 377 6.86 -0.39 21.06
N PRO A 378 6.11 0.64 21.48
CA PRO A 378 5.00 1.16 20.68
C PRO A 378 5.50 1.75 19.37
N VAL A 379 4.99 1.25 18.25
CA VAL A 379 5.33 1.71 16.89
C VAL A 379 4.05 2.06 16.13
N SER A 380 4.17 2.91 15.11
CA SER A 380 3.03 3.28 14.26
C SER A 380 3.19 2.69 12.86
N LEU A 381 2.09 2.31 12.20
CA LEU A 381 2.14 1.82 10.82
C LEU A 381 2.78 2.81 9.84
N ILE A 382 2.74 4.12 10.12
CA ILE A 382 3.40 5.14 9.28
C ILE A 382 4.93 4.99 9.26
N ASP A 383 5.49 4.27 10.24
CA ASP A 383 6.91 3.96 10.35
C ASP A 383 7.36 2.97 9.26
N LEU A 384 6.44 2.25 8.62
CA LEU A 384 6.74 1.30 7.54
C LEU A 384 7.38 1.97 6.31
N TYR A 385 6.97 3.18 5.95
CA TYR A 385 7.52 3.87 4.80
C TYR A 385 9.02 4.18 4.95
N PRO A 386 9.48 4.93 5.98
CA PRO A 386 10.91 5.16 6.15
C PRO A 386 11.69 3.85 6.41
N THR A 387 11.07 2.86 7.06
CA THR A 387 11.70 1.55 7.28
C THR A 387 12.01 0.83 5.97
N LEU A 388 11.04 0.74 5.07
CA LEU A 388 11.21 0.07 3.78
C LEU A 388 12.19 0.79 2.88
N VAL A 389 12.19 2.14 2.90
CA VAL A 389 13.19 2.96 2.21
C VAL A 389 14.61 2.63 2.68
N GLU A 390 14.83 2.54 3.99
CA GLU A 390 16.14 2.22 4.58
C GLU A 390 16.56 0.78 4.28
N LEU A 391 15.68 -0.20 4.51
CA LEU A 391 15.95 -1.62 4.27
C LEU A 391 16.32 -1.92 2.81
N CYS A 392 15.73 -1.17 1.88
CA CYS A 392 15.97 -1.34 0.45
C CYS A 392 17.16 -0.51 -0.09
N GLY A 393 17.87 0.21 0.78
CA GLY A 393 18.98 1.08 0.38
C GLY A 393 18.58 2.21 -0.57
N LEU A 394 17.33 2.66 -0.49
CA LEU A 394 16.81 3.75 -1.32
C LEU A 394 17.24 5.12 -0.76
N PRO A 395 17.26 6.18 -1.59
CA PRO A 395 17.51 7.52 -1.09
C PRO A 395 16.55 7.87 0.04
N LYS A 396 17.03 8.62 1.04
CA LYS A 396 16.19 9.02 2.16
C LYS A 396 15.01 9.87 1.66
N ARG A 397 13.80 9.55 2.13
CA ARG A 397 12.60 10.34 1.89
C ARG A 397 12.35 11.32 3.03
N ASP A 398 12.61 12.60 2.79
CA ASP A 398 12.30 13.66 3.76
C ASP A 398 10.80 14.00 3.79
N GLY A 399 10.36 14.58 4.91
CA GLY A 399 8.99 15.08 5.10
C GLY A 399 7.98 14.01 5.54
N LEU A 400 8.43 12.84 5.98
CA LEU A 400 7.58 11.81 6.61
C LEU A 400 7.42 12.10 8.11
N ASP A 401 6.26 11.73 8.66
CA ASP A 401 5.99 11.81 10.11
C ASP A 401 6.47 10.56 10.86
N GLY A 402 6.62 9.44 10.13
CA GLY A 402 7.13 8.17 10.65
C GLY A 402 8.65 8.15 10.84
N ARG A 403 9.12 7.13 11.57
CA ARG A 403 10.53 6.88 11.85
C ARG A 403 10.89 5.44 11.46
N SER A 404 12.10 5.23 10.95
CA SER A 404 12.52 3.88 10.55
C SER A 404 12.63 2.95 11.76
N LEU A 405 12.06 1.74 11.63
CA LEU A 405 12.07 0.66 12.61
C LEU A 405 13.33 -0.21 12.52
N VAL A 406 14.25 0.05 11.59
CA VAL A 406 15.50 -0.72 11.44
C VAL A 406 16.29 -0.89 12.74
N PRO A 407 16.41 0.14 13.63
CA PRO A 407 17.03 -0.06 14.94
C PRO A 407 16.33 -1.13 15.80
N LEU A 408 14.99 -1.16 15.78
CA LEU A 408 14.19 -2.14 16.51
C LEU A 408 14.20 -3.53 15.86
N LEU A 409 14.41 -3.62 14.54
CA LEU A 409 14.61 -4.91 13.87
C LEU A 409 15.91 -5.57 14.33
N ARG A 410 16.99 -4.78 14.45
CA ARG A 410 18.32 -5.25 14.87
C ARG A 410 18.44 -5.48 16.37
N LEU A 411 17.78 -4.65 17.18
CA LEU A 411 17.80 -4.74 18.62
C LEU A 411 16.41 -4.37 19.18
N PRO A 412 15.48 -5.35 19.28
CA PRO A 412 14.09 -5.13 19.71
C PRO A 412 13.90 -4.50 21.09
N GLU A 413 14.91 -4.61 21.95
CA GLU A 413 14.93 -4.05 23.30
C GLU A 413 15.46 -2.61 23.35
N SER A 414 15.84 -2.02 22.21
CA SER A 414 16.34 -0.65 22.17
C SER A 414 15.33 0.32 22.76
N GLU A 415 15.83 1.36 23.43
CA GLU A 415 14.98 2.46 23.87
C GLU A 415 14.32 3.13 22.66
N TRP A 416 13.03 3.44 22.80
CA TRP A 416 12.21 4.02 21.76
C TRP A 416 11.44 5.19 22.33
N GLU A 417 11.95 6.40 22.11
CA GLU A 417 11.43 7.61 22.75
C GLU A 417 10.10 8.09 22.14
N THR A 418 9.75 7.57 20.97
CA THR A 418 8.58 8.01 20.21
C THR A 418 7.36 7.17 20.52
N PRO A 419 6.26 7.76 21.02
CA PRO A 419 5.01 7.05 21.14
C PRO A 419 4.29 6.91 19.80
N ALA A 420 3.42 5.92 19.69
CA ALA A 420 2.42 5.88 18.63
C ALA A 420 1.35 6.95 18.91
N VAL A 421 0.93 7.67 17.87
CA VAL A 421 -0.15 8.66 17.95
C VAL A 421 -1.27 8.24 17.01
N ILE A 422 -2.45 8.07 17.59
CA ILE A 422 -3.67 7.63 16.90
C ILE A 422 -4.64 8.79 16.90
N SER A 423 -5.24 9.08 15.75
CA SER A 423 -6.14 10.23 15.60
C SER A 423 -7.47 9.80 14.98
N HIS A 424 -8.56 10.30 15.53
CA HIS A 424 -9.86 10.29 14.91
C HIS A 424 -10.43 11.70 14.93
N ARG A 425 -10.18 12.45 13.84
CA ARG A 425 -10.44 13.90 13.75
C ARG A 425 -9.67 14.67 14.83
N ASP A 426 -10.40 15.38 15.68
CA ASP A 426 -9.89 16.21 16.78
C ASP A 426 -9.73 15.42 18.10
N ASP A 427 -10.02 14.12 18.08
CA ASP A 427 -9.75 13.22 19.20
C ASP A 427 -8.47 12.44 18.94
N HIS A 428 -7.62 12.32 19.96
CA HIS A 428 -6.26 11.79 19.81
C HIS A 428 -5.91 10.86 20.96
N ALA A 429 -5.16 9.81 20.66
CA ALA A 429 -4.50 8.97 21.64
C ALA A 429 -2.98 8.96 21.44
N VAL A 430 -2.24 8.87 22.55
CA VAL A 430 -0.79 8.74 22.59
C VAL A 430 -0.44 7.50 23.39
N ARG A 431 0.17 6.51 22.73
CA ARG A 431 0.64 5.27 23.34
C ARG A 431 2.15 5.26 23.46
N SER A 432 2.62 5.45 24.69
CA SER A 432 4.02 5.21 25.10
C SER A 432 4.17 3.79 25.65
N LYS A 433 5.37 3.32 26.02
CA LYS A 433 5.59 1.96 26.55
C LYS A 433 4.69 1.62 27.74
N GLN A 434 4.52 2.57 28.67
CA GLN A 434 3.72 2.37 29.88
C GLN A 434 2.30 2.91 29.78
N TRP A 435 2.10 4.05 29.11
CA TRP A 435 0.85 4.81 29.19
C TRP A 435 0.10 4.84 27.87
N HIS A 436 -1.22 4.68 27.94
CA HIS A 436 -2.16 5.02 26.89
C HIS A 436 -2.98 6.24 27.34
N TYR A 437 -2.80 7.38 26.69
CA TYR A 437 -3.50 8.63 27.03
C TYR A 437 -4.40 9.05 25.88
N ILE A 438 -5.67 9.34 26.17
CA ILE A 438 -6.67 9.80 25.20
C ILE A 438 -7.10 11.22 25.57
N SER A 439 -7.11 12.10 24.58
CA SER A 439 -7.56 13.49 24.68
C SER A 439 -8.71 13.71 23.70
N TYR A 440 -9.83 14.20 24.22
CA TYR A 440 -11.02 14.49 23.45
C TYR A 440 -11.17 15.99 23.18
N ALA A 441 -11.78 16.32 22.04
CA ALA A 441 -11.94 17.72 21.63
C ALA A 441 -12.85 18.56 22.56
N ASP A 442 -13.71 17.91 23.35
CA ASP A 442 -14.54 18.58 24.36
C ASP A 442 -13.86 18.69 25.74
N GLY A 443 -12.56 18.39 25.81
CA GLY A 443 -11.75 18.49 27.02
C GLY A 443 -11.78 17.25 27.91
N GLY A 444 -12.54 16.20 27.54
CA GLY A 444 -12.47 14.91 28.21
C GLY A 444 -11.09 14.27 28.07
N GLU A 445 -10.66 13.53 29.10
CA GLU A 445 -9.37 12.84 29.10
C GLU A 445 -9.50 11.42 29.65
N GLU A 446 -8.72 10.50 29.11
CA GLU A 446 -8.49 9.17 29.67
C GLU A 446 -7.00 8.88 29.79
N LEU A 447 -6.59 8.16 30.85
CA LEU A 447 -5.22 7.71 31.04
C LEU A 447 -5.20 6.30 31.62
N TYR A 448 -4.53 5.37 30.95
CA TYR A 448 -4.39 3.99 31.38
C TYR A 448 -2.92 3.61 31.57
N ASP A 449 -2.60 2.94 32.68
CA ASP A 449 -1.30 2.26 32.88
C ASP A 449 -1.35 0.94 32.12
N ALA A 450 -1.11 1.00 30.80
CA ALA A 450 -1.31 -0.11 29.89
C ALA A 450 -0.36 -1.31 30.14
N ALA A 451 0.64 -1.18 31.00
CA ALA A 451 1.45 -2.30 31.47
C ALA A 451 0.76 -3.11 32.58
N LYS A 452 -0.16 -2.50 33.34
CA LYS A 452 -0.88 -3.12 34.48
C LYS A 452 -2.37 -3.30 34.23
N ASP A 453 -2.93 -2.50 33.33
CA ASP A 453 -4.33 -2.48 32.95
C ASP A 453 -4.44 -2.64 31.42
N PRO A 454 -4.15 -3.85 30.89
CA PRO A 454 -4.17 -4.09 29.44
C PRO A 454 -5.56 -3.94 28.83
N HIS A 455 -6.63 -4.12 29.62
CA HIS A 455 -8.02 -3.96 29.20
C HIS A 455 -8.56 -2.53 29.34
N GLN A 456 -7.76 -1.61 29.89
CA GLN A 456 -8.12 -0.20 30.04
C GLN A 456 -9.41 0.01 30.86
N TRP A 457 -9.57 -0.71 31.96
CA TRP A 457 -10.77 -0.66 32.81
C TRP A 457 -10.77 0.47 33.85
N LYS A 458 -9.61 1.10 34.09
CA LYS A 458 -9.50 2.16 35.08
C LYS A 458 -8.89 3.43 34.49
N ASN A 459 -9.73 4.42 34.25
CA ASN A 459 -9.30 5.74 33.86
C ASN A 459 -8.62 6.49 35.03
N LEU A 460 -7.32 6.73 34.88
CA LEU A 460 -6.47 7.43 35.84
C LEU A 460 -6.33 8.93 35.54
N ALA A 461 -7.04 9.49 34.56
CA ALA A 461 -6.81 10.86 34.09
C ALA A 461 -7.02 11.92 35.18
N ASN A 462 -7.89 11.68 36.15
CA ASN A 462 -8.18 12.60 37.25
C ASN A 462 -7.31 12.37 38.50
N ASP A 463 -6.44 11.35 38.48
CA ASP A 463 -5.55 11.04 39.59
C ASP A 463 -4.28 11.89 39.52
N GLN A 464 -4.13 12.81 40.49
CA GLN A 464 -3.03 13.77 40.52
C GLN A 464 -1.65 13.13 40.62
N ARG A 465 -1.56 11.87 41.08
CA ARG A 465 -0.30 11.12 41.12
C ARG A 465 0.31 10.90 39.73
N PHE A 466 -0.51 10.96 38.67
CA PHE A 466 -0.08 10.73 37.29
C PHE A 466 -0.12 11.99 36.40
N ALA A 467 -0.26 13.18 37.00
CA ALA A 467 -0.29 14.46 36.27
C ALA A 467 0.95 14.68 35.39
N ASP A 468 2.14 14.27 35.87
CA ASP A 468 3.38 14.36 35.11
C ASP A 468 3.38 13.46 33.86
N ALA A 469 2.81 12.26 33.97
CA ALA A 469 2.69 11.36 32.82
C ALA A 469 1.81 11.98 31.73
N LYS A 470 0.64 12.53 32.09
CA LYS A 470 -0.22 13.27 31.16
C LYS A 470 0.52 14.43 30.52
N THR A 471 1.22 15.23 31.31
CA THR A 471 1.96 16.41 30.83
C THR A 471 3.03 16.04 29.80
N ARG A 472 3.74 14.92 30.01
CA ARG A 472 4.69 14.39 29.02
C ARG A 472 4.00 13.91 27.74
N LEU A 473 2.89 13.18 27.86
CA LEU A 473 2.17 12.62 26.71
C LEU A 473 1.47 13.69 25.87
N LYS A 474 0.94 14.75 26.50
CA LYS A 474 0.33 15.90 25.81
C LYS A 474 1.24 16.57 24.79
N LYS A 475 2.56 16.49 24.97
CA LYS A 475 3.55 17.05 24.01
C LYS A 475 3.51 16.35 22.65
N TRP A 476 3.00 15.13 22.59
CA TRP A 476 2.88 14.32 21.38
C TRP A 476 1.53 14.47 20.69
N LEU A 477 0.56 15.14 21.32
CA LEU A 477 -0.70 15.45 20.67
C LEU A 477 -0.45 16.33 19.45
N PRO A 478 -1.12 16.09 18.32
CA PRO A 478 -1.04 16.97 17.17
C PRO A 478 -1.39 18.42 17.55
N GLN A 479 -0.45 19.35 17.38
CA GLN A 479 -0.69 20.77 17.67
C GLN A 479 -1.43 21.42 16.49
N ASN A 480 -2.74 21.63 16.65
CA ASN A 480 -3.66 22.28 15.70
C ASN A 480 -3.70 21.65 14.29
N THR A 481 -4.89 21.20 13.92
CA THR A 481 -5.34 20.63 12.64
C THR A 481 -5.20 21.56 11.42
N GLN A 482 -4.43 22.65 11.51
CA GLN A 482 -3.94 23.34 10.31
C GLN A 482 -2.88 22.45 9.66
N HIS A 483 -3.37 21.53 8.82
CA HIS A 483 -2.67 20.84 7.74
C HIS A 483 -1.20 21.26 7.66
N VAL A 484 -0.34 20.51 8.35
CA VAL A 484 1.09 20.75 8.29
C VAL A 484 1.44 20.72 6.81
N LYS A 485 1.79 21.89 6.27
CA LYS A 485 2.39 21.98 4.95
C LYS A 485 3.65 21.13 5.05
N ALA A 486 3.60 19.91 4.49
CA ALA A 486 4.82 19.15 4.26
C ALA A 486 5.82 20.12 3.63
N PRO A 487 7.08 20.18 4.11
CA PRO A 487 8.06 21.09 3.55
C PRO A 487 8.03 20.87 2.04
N LYS A 488 7.75 21.95 1.29
CA LYS A 488 7.91 21.94 -0.16
C LYS A 488 9.36 21.52 -0.37
N VAL A 489 9.57 20.26 -0.73
CA VAL A 489 10.81 19.87 -1.36
C VAL A 489 10.84 20.78 -2.58
N LYS A 490 11.71 21.80 -2.55
CA LYS A 490 12.08 22.54 -3.75
C LYS A 490 12.86 21.56 -4.60
N GLN A 491 12.16 20.58 -5.16
CA GLN A 491 12.60 20.08 -6.43
C GLN A 491 12.38 21.25 -7.37
N ASP A 492 13.47 21.75 -7.92
CA ASP A 492 13.45 22.64 -9.07
C ASP A 492 12.96 21.81 -10.28
N VAL A 493 11.72 21.31 -10.21
CA VAL A 493 11.05 20.67 -11.33
C VAL A 493 10.47 21.82 -12.10
N ARG A 494 11.21 22.30 -13.11
CA ARG A 494 10.53 22.80 -14.31
C ARG A 494 9.46 21.78 -14.65
N LYS A 495 8.18 22.13 -14.45
CA LYS A 495 7.03 21.27 -14.69
C LYS A 495 7.19 20.67 -16.09
N ARG A 496 7.53 19.38 -16.14
CA ARG A 496 7.77 18.69 -17.41
C ARG A 496 6.45 18.74 -18.21
N PRO A 497 6.45 19.25 -19.44
CA PRO A 497 5.22 19.36 -20.22
C PRO A 497 4.75 17.96 -20.59
N ASN A 498 3.45 17.68 -20.47
CA ASN A 498 2.84 16.48 -21.06
C ASN A 498 2.92 16.60 -22.59
N VAL A 499 3.19 15.49 -23.27
CA VAL A 499 3.30 15.44 -24.73
C VAL A 499 2.13 14.64 -25.28
N VAL A 500 1.36 15.23 -26.19
CA VAL A 500 0.29 14.54 -26.93
C VAL A 500 0.65 14.60 -28.41
N VAL A 501 0.75 13.43 -29.06
CA VAL A 501 1.01 13.32 -30.50
C VAL A 501 -0.29 12.91 -31.19
N LEU A 502 -0.80 13.77 -32.06
CA LEU A 502 -1.95 13.50 -32.92
C LEU A 502 -1.44 13.25 -34.33
N LEU A 503 -1.71 12.07 -34.88
CA LEU A 503 -1.33 11.68 -36.24
C LEU A 503 -2.60 11.35 -37.03
N ALA A 504 -2.83 12.07 -38.13
CA ALA A 504 -3.87 11.78 -39.10
C ALA A 504 -3.26 11.04 -40.30
N ASP A 505 -3.89 9.95 -40.72
CA ASP A 505 -3.44 9.17 -41.88
C ASP A 505 -3.93 9.78 -43.19
N ASP A 506 -3.16 9.59 -44.27
CA ASP A 506 -3.48 10.08 -45.63
C ASP A 506 -3.82 11.58 -45.73
N LEU A 507 -3.23 12.41 -44.86
CA LEU A 507 -3.48 13.85 -44.84
C LEU A 507 -2.51 14.60 -45.78
N GLY A 508 -3.05 15.22 -46.82
CA GLY A 508 -2.29 16.06 -47.74
C GLY A 508 -1.92 17.42 -47.17
N SER A 509 -0.77 17.95 -47.58
CA SER A 509 -0.25 19.26 -47.12
C SER A 509 -1.11 20.45 -47.53
N LYS A 510 -2.03 20.28 -48.48
CA LYS A 510 -2.95 21.32 -48.97
C LYS A 510 -4.42 21.06 -48.61
N ASP A 511 -4.70 20.10 -47.74
CA ASP A 511 -6.09 19.76 -47.42
C ASP A 511 -6.66 20.68 -46.35
N LEU A 512 -5.88 20.95 -45.30
CA LEU A 512 -6.34 21.72 -44.14
C LEU A 512 -6.50 23.22 -44.43
N GLY A 513 -7.54 23.83 -43.86
CA GLY A 513 -7.78 25.28 -43.93
C GLY A 513 -6.59 26.09 -43.41
N CYS A 514 -5.93 25.63 -42.34
CA CYS A 514 -4.73 26.27 -41.79
C CYS A 514 -3.51 26.25 -42.73
N TYR A 515 -3.53 25.50 -43.84
CA TYR A 515 -2.52 25.56 -44.89
C TYR A 515 -3.05 26.19 -46.20
N GLY A 516 -4.21 26.85 -46.14
CA GLY A 516 -4.88 27.44 -47.31
C GLY A 516 -5.64 26.42 -48.16
N GLY A 517 -5.90 25.24 -47.61
CA GLY A 517 -6.66 24.17 -48.25
C GLY A 517 -8.16 24.43 -48.33
N PRO A 518 -8.88 23.68 -49.19
CA PRO A 518 -10.31 23.88 -49.41
C PRO A 518 -11.19 23.27 -48.31
N VAL A 519 -10.64 22.41 -47.45
CA VAL A 519 -11.43 21.72 -46.41
C VAL A 519 -11.59 22.61 -45.18
N LYS A 520 -12.83 22.73 -44.69
CA LYS A 520 -13.11 23.48 -43.45
C LYS A 520 -12.69 22.67 -42.24
N THR A 521 -11.62 23.08 -41.55
CA THR A 521 -11.03 22.34 -40.44
C THR A 521 -10.95 23.17 -39.15
N PRO A 522 -12.09 23.71 -38.65
CA PRO A 522 -12.10 24.76 -37.63
C PRO A 522 -11.36 24.39 -36.33
N VAL A 523 -11.35 23.11 -35.94
CA VAL A 523 -10.62 22.63 -34.75
C VAL A 523 -9.11 22.62 -34.99
N LEU A 524 -8.65 22.16 -36.16
CA LEU A 524 -7.23 22.13 -36.51
C LEU A 524 -6.70 23.54 -36.83
N ASP A 525 -7.55 24.41 -37.35
CA ASP A 525 -7.26 25.82 -37.62
C ASP A 525 -7.06 26.59 -36.30
N ASP A 526 -7.93 26.36 -35.31
CA ASP A 526 -7.78 26.93 -33.97
C ASP A 526 -6.53 26.39 -33.25
N LEU A 527 -6.24 25.10 -33.37
CA LEU A 527 -5.01 24.51 -32.83
C LEU A 527 -3.76 25.16 -33.45
N ALA A 528 -3.74 25.34 -34.77
CA ALA A 528 -2.66 26.00 -35.49
C ALA A 528 -2.50 27.48 -35.11
N ALA A 529 -3.60 28.19 -34.85
CA ALA A 529 -3.59 29.59 -34.44
C ALA A 529 -3.07 29.80 -33.01
N LYS A 530 -3.28 28.82 -32.12
CA LYS A 530 -2.81 28.86 -30.71
C LYS A 530 -1.41 28.26 -30.52
N GLY A 531 -0.88 27.59 -31.54
CA GLY A 531 0.40 26.89 -31.51
C GLY A 531 1.44 27.46 -32.47
N VAL A 532 2.50 26.68 -32.68
CA VAL A 532 3.50 26.95 -33.73
C VAL A 532 3.16 26.08 -34.93
N ARG A 533 2.84 26.72 -36.05
CA ARG A 533 2.58 26.05 -37.34
C ARG A 533 3.85 26.04 -38.18
N PHE A 534 4.35 24.85 -38.52
CA PHE A 534 5.44 24.70 -39.49
C PHE A 534 4.86 24.69 -40.89
N THR A 535 5.32 25.60 -41.74
CA THR A 535 4.83 25.73 -43.13
C THR A 535 5.63 24.88 -44.12
N ASP A 536 6.76 24.33 -43.68
CA ASP A 536 7.65 23.50 -44.49
C ASP A 536 8.12 22.30 -43.64
N PHE A 537 7.44 21.17 -43.80
CA PHE A 537 7.75 19.91 -43.14
C PHE A 537 7.31 18.76 -44.03
N HIS A 538 8.07 17.66 -44.01
CA HIS A 538 7.84 16.52 -44.89
C HIS A 538 7.77 15.21 -44.11
N ALA A 539 6.90 14.32 -44.54
CA ALA A 539 6.87 12.96 -44.04
C ALA A 539 8.21 12.26 -44.33
N GLY A 540 8.69 11.44 -43.39
CA GLY A 540 9.95 10.70 -43.52
C GLY A 540 9.92 9.59 -44.59
N ALA A 541 8.73 9.30 -45.12
CA ALA A 541 8.51 8.43 -46.26
C ALA A 541 7.13 8.75 -46.89
N ALA A 542 6.94 8.39 -48.16
CA ALA A 542 5.67 8.56 -48.86
C ALA A 542 4.65 7.43 -48.60
N ILE A 543 4.94 6.53 -47.65
CA ILE A 543 4.10 5.37 -47.30
C ILE A 543 3.84 5.40 -45.78
N CYS A 544 2.64 5.04 -45.36
CA CYS A 544 2.15 5.17 -43.98
C CYS A 544 3.04 4.48 -42.93
N SER A 545 3.32 3.17 -43.04
CA SER A 545 4.12 2.46 -42.02
C SER A 545 5.58 2.94 -41.95
N PRO A 546 6.30 3.13 -43.07
CA PRO A 546 7.65 3.72 -43.05
C PRO A 546 7.68 5.15 -42.50
N SER A 547 6.66 5.96 -42.79
CA SER A 547 6.52 7.33 -42.27
C SER A 547 6.33 7.34 -40.75
N ARG A 548 5.44 6.48 -40.23
CA ARG A 548 5.22 6.30 -38.77
C ARG A 548 6.50 5.81 -38.07
N ALA A 549 7.22 4.85 -38.66
CA ALA A 549 8.49 4.38 -38.12
C ALA A 549 9.53 5.51 -38.05
N THR A 550 9.57 6.38 -39.06
CA THR A 550 10.47 7.55 -39.06
C THR A 550 10.09 8.55 -37.98
N LEU A 551 8.79 8.86 -37.83
CA LEU A 551 8.31 9.77 -36.79
C LEU A 551 8.62 9.24 -35.38
N LEU A 552 8.33 7.96 -35.13
CA LEU A 552 8.46 7.38 -33.80
C LEU A 552 9.91 7.16 -33.38
N THR A 553 10.84 6.90 -34.31
CA THR A 553 12.25 6.60 -33.97
C THR A 553 13.21 7.76 -34.25
N GLY A 554 12.78 8.77 -35.02
CA GLY A 554 13.66 9.83 -35.52
C GLY A 554 14.68 9.35 -36.57
N ARG A 555 14.52 8.13 -37.11
CA ARG A 555 15.47 7.51 -38.04
C ARG A 555 14.85 7.32 -39.41
N GLN A 556 15.67 7.44 -40.45
CA GLN A 556 15.26 7.14 -41.82
C GLN A 556 14.69 5.73 -41.91
N HIS A 557 13.50 5.58 -42.53
CA HIS A 557 12.76 4.32 -42.59
C HIS A 557 13.59 3.13 -43.10
N LEU A 558 14.53 3.34 -44.03
CA LEU A 558 15.46 2.29 -44.49
C LEU A 558 16.32 1.66 -43.37
N ARG A 559 16.51 2.38 -42.25
CA ARG A 559 17.28 1.94 -41.09
C ARG A 559 16.43 1.29 -40.01
N THR A 560 15.10 1.51 -40.03
CA THR A 560 14.19 1.06 -38.96
C THR A 560 13.70 -0.36 -39.17
N GLY A 561 13.94 -0.95 -40.35
CA GLY A 561 13.41 -2.25 -40.75
C GLY A 561 12.03 -2.19 -41.40
N ILE A 562 11.46 -0.98 -41.60
CA ILE A 562 10.15 -0.79 -42.23
C ILE A 562 10.31 -0.15 -43.60
N TYR A 563 10.14 -0.96 -44.65
CA TYR A 563 10.36 -0.60 -46.04
C TYR A 563 9.08 -0.37 -46.84
N GLY A 564 7.94 -0.88 -46.36
CA GLY A 564 6.64 -0.77 -47.02
C GLY A 564 5.49 -0.82 -46.02
N VAL A 565 4.27 -1.03 -46.53
CA VAL A 565 3.08 -1.17 -45.69
C VAL A 565 3.17 -2.47 -44.88
N LEU A 566 2.99 -2.37 -43.56
CA LEU A 566 2.92 -3.52 -42.67
C LEU A 566 1.64 -4.31 -42.93
N GLN A 567 1.80 -5.58 -43.31
CA GLN A 567 0.70 -6.54 -43.50
C GLN A 567 1.19 -7.92 -43.09
N ASP A 568 0.64 -8.45 -42.00
CA ASP A 568 1.09 -9.70 -41.35
C ASP A 568 1.12 -10.92 -42.28
N HIS A 569 0.33 -10.91 -43.36
CA HIS A 569 0.20 -12.01 -44.31
C HIS A 569 1.08 -11.86 -45.56
N MET A 570 1.79 -10.74 -45.73
CA MET A 570 2.54 -10.43 -46.95
C MET A 570 4.05 -10.32 -46.72
N HIS A 571 4.48 -9.84 -45.55
CA HIS A 571 5.90 -9.63 -45.25
C HIS A 571 6.19 -9.86 -43.76
N ASP A 572 7.29 -10.54 -43.44
CA ASP A 572 7.86 -10.60 -42.08
C ASP A 572 8.71 -9.34 -41.85
N MET A 573 8.01 -8.22 -41.65
CA MET A 573 8.61 -6.90 -41.51
C MET A 573 8.14 -6.28 -40.21
N HIS A 574 9.07 -5.85 -39.39
CA HIS A 574 8.77 -5.21 -38.10
C HIS A 574 9.87 -4.20 -37.77
N LEU A 575 9.61 -3.35 -36.78
CA LEU A 575 10.64 -2.45 -36.29
C LEU A 575 11.80 -3.27 -35.74
N LEU A 576 13.03 -3.00 -36.15
CA LEU A 576 14.18 -3.76 -35.66
C LEU A 576 14.29 -3.60 -34.14
N LYS A 577 14.55 -4.70 -33.43
CA LYS A 577 14.57 -4.74 -31.95
C LYS A 577 15.54 -3.74 -31.28
N ARG A 578 16.50 -3.20 -32.04
CA ARG A 578 17.48 -2.22 -31.57
C ARG A 578 16.99 -0.76 -31.66
N GLU A 579 15.87 -0.53 -32.34
CA GLU A 579 15.37 0.81 -32.58
C GLU A 579 14.61 1.28 -31.35
N VAL A 580 14.89 2.51 -30.93
CA VAL A 580 14.27 3.13 -29.76
C VAL A 580 13.29 4.19 -30.23
N THR A 581 12.07 4.13 -29.72
CA THR A 581 11.00 5.06 -30.04
C THR A 581 11.01 6.27 -29.09
N ILE A 582 10.39 7.36 -29.51
CA ILE A 582 10.18 8.56 -28.68
C ILE A 582 9.40 8.22 -27.41
N ALA A 583 8.49 7.22 -27.46
CA ALA A 583 7.79 6.72 -26.28
C ALA A 583 8.77 6.09 -25.29
N GLU A 584 9.66 5.20 -25.74
CA GLU A 584 10.67 4.58 -24.87
C GLU A 584 11.67 5.60 -24.31
N VAL A 585 12.09 6.59 -25.11
CA VAL A 585 12.94 7.70 -24.63
C VAL A 585 12.21 8.52 -23.55
N LEU A 586 10.94 8.85 -23.76
CA LEU A 586 10.14 9.59 -22.78
C LEU A 586 9.86 8.74 -21.53
N GLN A 587 9.66 7.42 -21.68
CA GLN A 587 9.53 6.48 -20.56
C GLN A 587 10.78 6.47 -19.68
N GLN A 588 11.98 6.42 -20.29
CA GLN A 588 13.26 6.55 -19.59
C GLN A 588 13.38 7.92 -18.87
N ALA A 589 12.77 8.96 -19.44
CA ALA A 589 12.67 10.28 -18.84
C ALA A 589 11.51 10.42 -17.83
N GLY A 590 10.85 9.34 -17.43
CA GLY A 590 9.82 9.33 -16.38
C GLY A 590 8.42 9.74 -16.83
N TYR A 591 8.14 9.76 -18.13
CA TYR A 591 6.79 9.95 -18.67
C TYR A 591 6.01 8.62 -18.66
N GLY A 592 4.71 8.69 -18.39
CA GLY A 592 3.79 7.58 -18.66
C GLY A 592 3.48 7.55 -20.15
N THR A 593 3.99 6.55 -20.86
CA THR A 593 3.88 6.41 -22.33
C THR A 593 3.24 5.10 -22.72
#